data_AF-A0A953IDN4-F1
#
_entry.id   AF-A0A953IDN4-F1
#
_cell.length_a   1.000
_cell.length_b   1.000
_cell.length_c   1.000
_cell.angle_alpha   90.00
_cell.angle_beta   90.00
_cell.angle_gamma   90.00
#
_symmetry.space_group_name_H-M   'P 1'
#
loop_
_entity.id
_entity.type
_entity.pdbx_description
1 polymer ?
#
loop_
_entity_poly.entity_id
_entity_poly.type
_entity_poly.pdbx_seq_one_letter_code
_entity_poly.pdbx_strand_id
1 'polypeptide(L)'
;TVDDTRYSNLNGTESTHSIVAAEAYLDTPPWAENALAPLLLTATDGAFDETSEAVSVAIATGELAPGRHLIYVRAQDSSGDWGPFSGASLWLYDPATAPTIQGRVRSSGSGTPVAATVTVGAFSIAGDPTSGVYSLRVPEGTYDLAAAAPAHRAATVAAVVAPALATITQDFLLQPHTIHLVDSGEGASPGWTAQSPWALTTEAAASPVHSWTESPGGLYGNNVDSALTSPVLDLAGTTGVDLFFRHVYDLEGGYDYGLVEISTNAGGTWTEVVRYEGLSSDAWRPVDLPLPALDGAPQARIRFRLTTDEGVVKDGWHVDDIELRSLAPHPLFADAFESGGTTHWSALAP
;
A
#
# COMPACT_ATOMS: atom_id res chain seq x y z
N THR A 1 18.12 12.40 -6.77
CA THR A 1 17.96 13.66 -7.51
C THR A 1 17.76 14.77 -6.52
N VAL A 2 18.41 15.91 -6.74
CA VAL A 2 18.20 17.16 -6.00
C VAL A 2 17.57 18.15 -6.98
N ASP A 3 16.57 18.91 -6.55
CA ASP A 3 15.66 19.58 -7.48
C ASP A 3 15.19 20.91 -6.90
N ASP A 4 15.56 22.01 -7.55
CA ASP A 4 15.22 23.38 -7.17
C ASP A 4 13.84 23.80 -7.72
N THR A 5 13.16 22.93 -8.46
CA THR A 5 11.84 23.21 -9.03
C THR A 5 10.69 22.82 -8.09
N ARG A 6 10.98 22.15 -6.96
CA ARG A 6 9.98 21.57 -6.05
C ARG A 6 9.51 22.52 -4.94
N TYR A 7 9.17 23.75 -5.31
CA TYR A 7 8.59 24.74 -4.40
C TYR A 7 7.08 24.95 -4.67
N SER A 8 6.39 25.53 -3.70
CA SER A 8 4.95 25.81 -3.83
C SER A 8 4.69 27.05 -4.67
N ASN A 9 3.92 26.91 -5.75
CA ASN A 9 3.50 28.03 -6.59
C ASN A 9 2.20 28.72 -6.12
N LEU A 10 1.70 28.37 -4.93
CA LEU A 10 0.34 28.71 -4.49
C LEU A 10 0.13 30.23 -4.27
N ASN A 11 1.20 31.00 -4.06
CA ASN A 11 1.16 32.46 -3.85
C ASN A 11 2.13 33.25 -4.75
N GLY A 12 2.57 32.66 -5.86
CA GLY A 12 3.52 33.28 -6.79
C GLY A 12 4.46 32.28 -7.44
N THR A 13 5.31 32.76 -8.34
CA THR A 13 6.37 31.99 -8.99
C THR A 13 7.72 32.30 -8.37
N GLU A 14 8.47 31.28 -7.98
CA GLU A 14 9.85 31.40 -7.49
C GLU A 14 10.81 31.20 -8.66
N SER A 15 11.90 31.97 -8.71
CA SER A 15 12.94 31.74 -9.70
C SER A 15 13.68 30.44 -9.36
N THR A 16 13.88 29.58 -10.36
CA THR A 16 14.73 28.39 -10.22
C THR A 16 16.13 28.69 -10.68
N HIS A 17 17.09 28.01 -10.06
CA HIS A 17 18.50 28.17 -10.29
C HIS A 17 19.15 26.80 -10.52
N SER A 18 20.17 26.75 -11.38
CA SER A 18 20.96 25.52 -11.54
C SER A 18 21.59 25.15 -10.21
N ILE A 19 21.61 23.85 -9.90
CA ILE A 19 22.34 23.30 -8.76
C ILE A 19 23.83 23.52 -9.01
N VAL A 20 24.60 23.81 -7.94
CA VAL A 20 26.07 23.99 -8.02
C VAL A 20 26.85 23.12 -7.03
N ALA A 21 26.18 22.60 -5.99
CA ALA A 21 26.77 21.67 -5.04
C ALA A 21 25.69 20.78 -4.40
N ALA A 22 26.08 19.60 -3.93
CA ALA A 22 25.24 18.76 -3.11
C ALA A 22 26.07 18.06 -2.02
N GLU A 23 25.45 17.85 -0.86
CA GLU A 23 26.10 17.22 0.29
C GLU A 23 25.17 16.29 1.05
N ALA A 24 25.78 15.30 1.72
CA ALA A 24 25.08 14.33 2.54
C ALA A 24 25.72 14.16 3.93
N TYR A 25 24.88 13.87 4.92
CA TYR A 25 25.28 13.54 6.28
C TYR A 25 24.75 12.17 6.64
N LEU A 26 25.58 11.39 7.35
CA LEU A 26 25.23 10.04 7.79
C LEU A 26 24.98 10.03 9.30
N ASP A 27 23.80 9.55 9.69
CA ASP A 27 23.22 9.41 11.04
C ASP A 27 23.06 10.67 11.87
N THR A 28 24.11 11.48 11.93
CA THR A 28 24.16 12.73 12.69
C THR A 28 23.79 13.89 11.78
N PRO A 29 22.67 14.59 12.03
CA PRO A 29 22.29 15.72 11.21
C PRO A 29 23.25 16.90 11.44
N PRO A 30 23.39 17.81 10.45
CA PRO A 30 24.38 18.88 10.48
C PRO A 30 24.21 19.91 11.60
N TRP A 31 23.00 20.04 12.15
CA TRP A 31 22.71 20.96 13.26
C TRP A 31 23.01 20.35 14.64
N ALA A 32 23.46 19.10 14.71
CA ALA A 32 23.89 18.49 15.96
C ALA A 32 25.32 18.93 16.34
N GLU A 33 25.58 19.07 17.64
CA GLU A 33 26.89 19.52 18.16
C GLU A 33 28.07 18.64 17.73
N ASN A 34 27.81 17.39 17.34
CA ASN A 34 28.83 16.40 16.94
C ASN A 34 28.72 16.01 15.45
N ALA A 35 28.14 16.86 14.61
CA ALA A 35 28.03 16.58 13.18
C ALA A 35 29.42 16.37 12.56
N LEU A 36 29.57 15.23 11.87
CA LEU A 36 30.75 14.97 11.05
C LEU A 36 30.74 15.86 9.81
N ALA A 37 31.91 15.98 9.17
CA ALA A 37 32.02 16.67 7.89
C ALA A 37 31.09 16.02 6.85
N PRO A 38 30.44 16.83 5.99
CA PRO A 38 29.57 16.30 4.95
C PRO A 38 30.33 15.42 3.96
N LEU A 39 29.65 14.40 3.45
CA LEU A 39 30.03 13.70 2.24
C LEU A 39 29.64 14.57 1.04
N LEU A 40 30.61 14.94 0.21
CA LEU A 40 30.35 15.71 -1.01
C LEU A 40 29.80 14.78 -2.09
N LEU A 41 28.69 15.19 -2.69
CA LEU A 41 28.04 14.47 -3.77
C LEU A 41 28.59 14.97 -5.10
N THR A 42 28.61 14.09 -6.10
CA THR A 42 28.98 14.41 -7.47
C THR A 42 27.75 14.31 -8.36
N ALA A 43 27.59 15.24 -9.28
CA ALA A 43 26.65 15.09 -10.39
C ALA A 43 26.99 13.83 -11.20
N THR A 44 25.97 13.09 -11.58
CA THR A 44 26.11 11.75 -12.19
C THR A 44 26.62 11.84 -13.62
N ASP A 45 26.31 12.92 -14.31
CA ASP A 45 26.83 13.27 -15.63
C ASP A 45 28.16 14.04 -15.59
N GLY A 46 28.60 14.43 -14.37
CA GLY A 46 29.88 15.07 -14.11
C GLY A 46 29.83 16.60 -14.00
N ALA A 47 28.67 17.24 -14.15
CA ALA A 47 28.53 18.69 -14.03
C ALA A 47 27.29 19.06 -13.21
N PHE A 48 27.42 20.09 -12.37
CA PHE A 48 26.26 20.71 -11.73
C PHE A 48 25.84 21.89 -12.60
N ASP A 49 24.89 21.69 -13.51
CA ASP A 49 24.45 22.72 -14.46
C ASP A 49 22.94 22.75 -14.73
N GLU A 50 22.16 21.83 -14.16
CA GLU A 50 20.70 21.78 -14.29
C GLU A 50 19.96 22.23 -13.02
N THR A 51 18.70 22.63 -13.15
CA THR A 51 17.81 22.97 -12.00
C THR A 51 17.36 21.73 -11.23
N SER A 52 17.49 20.54 -11.83
CA SER A 52 17.25 19.24 -11.21
C SER A 52 18.38 18.30 -11.57
N GLU A 53 19.20 17.94 -10.60
CA GLU A 53 20.45 17.22 -10.81
C GLU A 53 20.41 15.79 -10.26
N ALA A 54 20.85 14.82 -11.06
CA ALA A 54 21.08 13.47 -10.59
C ALA A 54 22.43 13.38 -9.87
N VAL A 55 22.43 13.08 -8.57
CA VAL A 55 23.64 13.09 -7.73
C VAL A 55 23.97 11.71 -7.17
N SER A 56 25.25 11.44 -6.94
CA SER A 56 25.74 10.19 -6.37
C SER A 56 26.87 10.43 -5.37
N VAL A 57 27.03 9.48 -4.44
CA VAL A 57 28.13 9.45 -3.45
C VAL A 57 28.42 8.01 -3.05
N ALA A 58 29.70 7.70 -2.80
CA ALA A 58 30.12 6.42 -2.24
C ALA A 58 30.11 6.49 -0.71
N ILE A 59 29.39 5.59 -0.06
CA ILE A 59 29.34 5.47 1.41
C ILE A 59 30.12 4.21 1.80
N ALA A 60 31.18 4.39 2.58
CA ALA A 60 31.93 3.26 3.14
C ALA A 60 31.10 2.60 4.25
N THR A 61 30.74 1.32 4.06
CA THR A 61 29.89 0.58 5.00
C THR A 61 30.68 -0.27 6.00
N GLY A 62 31.99 -0.42 5.83
CA GLY A 62 32.81 -1.34 6.64
C GLY A 62 32.96 -0.96 8.12
N GLU A 63 32.77 0.32 8.47
CA GLU A 63 32.81 0.82 9.85
C GLU A 63 31.42 1.08 10.44
N LEU A 64 30.37 0.89 9.64
CA LEU A 64 29.00 1.09 10.07
C LEU A 64 28.49 -0.17 10.77
N ALA A 65 27.84 0.02 11.91
CA ALA A 65 27.22 -1.08 12.63
C ALA A 65 26.05 -1.67 11.82
N PRO A 66 25.74 -2.97 11.93
CA PRO A 66 24.49 -3.50 11.40
C PRO A 66 23.28 -2.75 11.98
N GLY A 67 22.29 -2.47 11.14
CA GLY A 67 21.06 -1.76 11.53
C GLY A 67 20.64 -0.68 10.54
N ARG A 68 19.81 0.24 11.02
CA ARG A 68 19.32 1.38 10.24
C ARG A 68 20.25 2.57 10.41
N HIS A 69 20.65 3.13 9.28
CA HIS A 69 21.34 4.42 9.17
C HIS A 69 20.45 5.43 8.46
N LEU A 70 20.59 6.71 8.82
CA LEU A 70 19.88 7.81 8.16
C LEU A 70 20.84 8.63 7.30
N ILE A 71 20.45 8.90 6.07
CA ILE A 71 21.20 9.76 5.15
C ILE A 71 20.38 11.03 4.94
N TYR A 72 20.95 12.17 5.29
CA TYR A 72 20.36 13.49 5.05
C TYR A 72 21.05 14.13 3.86
N VAL A 73 20.31 14.52 2.83
CA VAL A 73 20.84 15.13 1.60
C VAL A 73 20.27 16.54 1.43
N ARG A 74 21.11 17.48 1.00
CA ARG A 74 20.67 18.79 0.50
C ARG A 74 21.54 19.25 -0.66
N ALA A 75 21.08 20.26 -1.38
CA ALA A 75 21.81 20.89 -2.48
C ALA A 75 21.87 22.41 -2.32
N GLN A 76 22.87 23.00 -2.95
CA GLN A 76 23.06 24.44 -3.07
C GLN A 76 22.80 24.85 -4.52
N ASP A 77 22.05 25.93 -4.69
CA ASP A 77 21.78 26.50 -6.00
C ASP A 77 22.86 27.52 -6.43
N SER A 78 22.79 27.98 -7.68
CA SER A 78 23.72 28.97 -8.23
C SER A 78 23.61 30.38 -7.64
N SER A 79 22.58 30.65 -6.84
CA SER A 79 22.45 31.86 -6.01
C SER A 79 23.20 31.75 -4.68
N GLY A 80 23.65 30.54 -4.33
CA GLY A 80 24.37 30.23 -3.11
C GLY A 80 23.47 29.80 -1.96
N ASP A 81 22.19 29.56 -2.22
CA ASP A 81 21.20 29.17 -1.22
C ASP A 81 21.15 27.65 -1.09
N TRP A 82 21.13 27.18 0.16
CA TRP A 82 20.99 25.75 0.46
C TRP A 82 19.53 25.38 0.68
N GLY A 83 19.06 24.38 -0.05
CA GLY A 83 17.73 23.82 0.12
C GLY A 83 17.53 23.06 1.44
N PRO A 84 16.28 22.67 1.74
CA PRO A 84 15.96 21.83 2.89
C PRO A 84 16.58 20.44 2.78
N PHE A 85 16.67 19.74 3.91
CA PHE A 85 17.15 18.36 3.94
C PHE A 85 16.07 17.36 3.54
N SER A 86 16.44 16.41 2.70
CA SER A 86 15.69 15.17 2.45
C SER A 86 16.37 14.01 3.16
N GLY A 87 15.59 13.11 3.75
CA GLY A 87 16.09 11.94 4.48
C GLY A 87 15.83 10.62 3.74
N ALA A 88 16.80 9.72 3.74
CA ALA A 88 16.65 8.33 3.30
C ALA A 88 17.19 7.36 4.36
N SER A 89 16.67 6.14 4.40
CA SER A 89 17.20 5.08 5.29
C SER A 89 18.10 4.12 4.52
N LEU A 90 19.28 3.84 5.07
CA LEU A 90 20.18 2.78 4.62
C LEU A 90 20.14 1.65 5.66
N TRP A 91 19.85 0.43 5.23
CA TRP A 91 19.88 -0.73 6.12
C TRP A 91 21.10 -1.59 5.83
N LEU A 92 21.86 -1.91 6.88
CA LEU A 92 23.04 -2.75 6.81
C LEU A 92 22.86 -4.00 7.66
N TYR A 93 23.38 -5.12 7.17
CA TYR A 93 23.54 -6.34 7.94
C TYR A 93 24.93 -6.92 7.65
N ASP A 94 25.54 -7.52 8.66
CA ASP A 94 26.79 -8.26 8.47
C ASP A 94 26.46 -9.67 7.93
N PRO A 95 26.89 -10.03 6.71
CA PRO A 95 26.55 -11.33 6.12
C PRO A 95 27.06 -12.53 6.93
N ALA A 96 28.08 -12.36 7.77
CA ALA A 96 28.61 -13.42 8.62
C ALA A 96 27.72 -13.71 9.84
N THR A 97 27.00 -12.70 10.35
CA THR A 97 26.23 -12.79 11.59
C THR A 97 24.72 -12.56 11.42
N ALA A 98 24.28 -12.07 10.26
CA ALA A 98 22.88 -11.75 10.01
C ALA A 98 21.98 -12.99 10.12
N PRO A 99 20.90 -12.93 10.92
CA PRO A 99 19.88 -13.98 10.94
C PRO A 99 19.24 -14.18 9.57
N THR A 100 18.72 -15.38 9.37
CA THR A 100 17.89 -15.73 8.22
C THR A 100 16.49 -16.10 8.69
N ILE A 101 15.47 -15.41 8.16
CA ILE A 101 14.07 -15.81 8.32
C ILE A 101 13.65 -16.52 7.05
N GLN A 102 13.12 -17.73 7.17
CA GLN A 102 12.75 -18.57 6.04
C GLN A 102 11.49 -19.37 6.34
N GLY A 103 10.89 -19.93 5.29
CA GLY A 103 9.74 -20.81 5.44
C GLY A 103 9.04 -21.04 4.11
N ARG A 104 7.79 -21.44 4.18
CA ARG A 104 6.92 -21.64 3.03
C ARG A 104 5.60 -20.92 3.20
N VAL A 105 5.08 -20.39 2.10
CA VAL A 105 3.73 -19.85 2.01
C VAL A 105 2.86 -20.80 1.19
N ARG A 106 1.73 -21.21 1.76
CA ARG A 106 0.76 -22.10 1.11
C ARG A 106 -0.65 -21.55 1.25
N SER A 107 -1.52 -21.95 0.33
CA SER A 107 -2.95 -21.66 0.43
C SER A 107 -3.56 -22.62 1.46
N SER A 108 -4.32 -22.08 2.39
CA SER A 108 -5.08 -22.89 3.35
C SER A 108 -6.14 -23.71 2.62
N GLY A 109 -6.48 -24.89 3.14
CA GLY A 109 -7.37 -25.84 2.46
C GLY A 109 -6.66 -26.70 1.40
N SER A 110 -6.15 -26.11 0.32
CA SER A 110 -5.50 -26.89 -0.76
C SER A 110 -4.07 -27.33 -0.39
N GLY A 111 -3.40 -26.60 0.50
CA GLY A 111 -1.99 -26.82 0.84
C GLY A 111 -1.01 -26.53 -0.30
N THR A 112 -1.48 -25.95 -1.41
CA THR A 112 -0.68 -25.63 -2.58
C THR A 112 0.25 -24.46 -2.31
N PRO A 113 1.48 -24.46 -2.84
CA PRO A 113 2.37 -23.30 -2.83
C PRO A 113 1.70 -22.01 -3.31
N VAL A 114 2.03 -20.89 -2.67
CA VAL A 114 1.56 -19.55 -3.05
C VAL A 114 2.76 -18.63 -3.26
N ALA A 115 2.78 -17.96 -4.41
CA ALA A 115 3.74 -16.91 -4.73
C ALA A 115 3.40 -15.63 -3.94
N ALA A 116 3.76 -15.59 -2.67
CA ALA A 116 3.50 -14.46 -1.78
C ALA A 116 4.71 -13.52 -1.68
N THR A 117 4.45 -12.23 -1.46
CA THR A 117 5.47 -11.32 -0.95
C THR A 117 5.51 -11.45 0.56
N VAL A 118 6.69 -11.75 1.11
CA VAL A 118 6.96 -11.79 2.54
C VAL A 118 7.72 -10.53 2.93
N THR A 119 7.20 -9.78 3.89
CA THR A 119 7.73 -8.51 4.36
C THR A 119 8.17 -8.63 5.82
N VAL A 120 9.39 -8.17 6.12
CA VAL A 120 10.00 -8.12 7.44
C VAL A 120 10.46 -6.68 7.69
N GLY A 121 9.68 -5.87 8.40
CA GLY A 121 10.00 -4.45 8.55
C GLY A 121 10.17 -3.74 7.20
N ALA A 122 11.37 -3.23 6.91
CA ALA A 122 11.69 -2.55 5.65
C ALA A 122 12.14 -3.48 4.51
N PHE A 123 12.28 -4.78 4.79
CA PHE A 123 12.76 -5.78 3.82
C PHE A 123 11.59 -6.58 3.26
N SER A 124 11.68 -7.00 2.01
CA SER A 124 10.70 -7.91 1.43
C SER A 124 11.33 -8.86 0.42
N ILE A 125 10.68 -10.00 0.22
CA ILE A 125 11.06 -10.98 -0.80
C ILE A 125 9.82 -11.66 -1.38
N ALA A 126 9.84 -11.91 -2.69
CA ALA A 126 8.86 -12.78 -3.32
C ALA A 126 9.23 -14.25 -3.06
N GLY A 127 8.28 -15.02 -2.55
CA GLY A 127 8.40 -16.47 -2.44
C GLY A 127 8.46 -17.13 -3.81
N ASP A 128 9.14 -18.27 -3.87
CA ASP A 128 9.23 -19.08 -5.09
C ASP A 128 7.83 -19.54 -5.52
N PRO A 129 7.40 -19.27 -6.77
CA PRO A 129 6.03 -19.52 -7.19
C PRO A 129 5.67 -21.00 -7.28
N THR A 130 6.66 -21.89 -7.38
CA THR A 130 6.43 -23.33 -7.55
C THR A 130 6.39 -24.07 -6.21
N SER A 131 7.19 -23.63 -5.24
CA SER A 131 7.40 -24.30 -3.95
C SER A 131 6.87 -23.50 -2.76
N GLY A 132 6.63 -22.21 -2.93
CA GLY A 132 6.18 -21.27 -1.91
C GLY A 132 7.29 -20.89 -0.92
N VAL A 133 8.52 -21.37 -1.16
CA VAL A 133 9.66 -21.16 -0.26
C VAL A 133 10.12 -19.70 -0.33
N TYR A 134 10.42 -19.12 0.82
CA TYR A 134 11.09 -17.84 0.93
C TYR A 134 12.27 -17.94 1.92
N SER A 135 13.27 -17.08 1.74
CA SER A 135 14.42 -16.97 2.64
C SER A 135 15.02 -15.58 2.53
N LEU A 136 15.02 -14.84 3.63
CA LEU A 136 15.50 -13.46 3.70
C LEU A 136 16.46 -13.29 4.87
N ARG A 137 17.59 -12.61 4.63
CA ARG A 137 18.45 -12.13 5.71
C ARG A 137 18.03 -10.73 6.14
N VAL A 138 18.04 -10.51 7.44
CA VAL A 138 17.70 -9.22 8.04
C VAL A 138 18.75 -8.86 9.09
N PRO A 139 18.87 -7.59 9.50
CA PRO A 139 19.62 -7.23 10.70
C PRO A 139 19.07 -7.97 11.93
N GLU A 140 19.89 -8.08 12.98
CA GLU A 140 19.39 -8.60 14.25
C GLU A 140 18.30 -7.67 14.80
N GLY A 141 17.19 -8.26 15.25
CA GLY A 141 16.07 -7.47 15.73
C GLY A 141 14.82 -8.29 16.02
N THR A 142 13.75 -7.58 16.33
CA THR A 142 12.39 -8.16 16.48
C THR A 142 11.50 -7.49 15.45
N TYR A 143 10.76 -8.31 14.69
CA TYR A 143 10.00 -7.85 13.54
C TYR A 143 8.59 -8.39 13.53
N ASP A 144 7.67 -7.61 12.98
CA ASP A 144 6.41 -8.15 12.49
C ASP A 144 6.67 -8.72 11.09
N LEU A 145 6.34 -10.00 10.92
CA LEU A 145 6.51 -10.73 9.67
C LEU A 145 5.16 -10.86 8.98
N ALA A 146 5.02 -10.32 7.79
CA ALA A 146 3.78 -10.39 7.01
C ALA A 146 3.98 -11.19 5.73
N ALA A 147 3.00 -11.99 5.33
CA ALA A 147 2.92 -12.61 4.02
C ALA A 147 1.62 -12.18 3.34
N ALA A 148 1.72 -11.68 2.11
CA ALA A 148 0.60 -11.23 1.30
C ALA A 148 0.71 -11.79 -0.11
N ALA A 149 -0.41 -12.24 -0.67
CA ALA A 149 -0.49 -12.71 -2.04
C ALA A 149 -1.79 -12.22 -2.68
N PRO A 150 -1.81 -12.03 -4.02
CA PRO A 150 -3.06 -11.78 -4.73
C PRO A 150 -4.10 -12.86 -4.41
N ALA A 151 -5.37 -12.45 -4.33
CA ALA A 151 -6.51 -13.31 -4.02
C ALA A 151 -6.43 -14.08 -2.68
N HIS A 152 -5.56 -13.68 -1.75
CA HIS A 152 -5.49 -14.26 -0.42
C HIS A 152 -5.48 -13.19 0.67
N ARG A 153 -6.05 -13.53 1.83
CA ARG A 153 -5.96 -12.70 3.03
C ARG A 153 -4.53 -12.71 3.55
N ALA A 154 -3.96 -11.52 3.71
CA ALA A 154 -2.64 -11.36 4.30
C ALA A 154 -2.61 -11.90 5.74
N ALA A 155 -1.47 -12.44 6.14
CA ALA A 155 -1.24 -12.94 7.48
C ALA A 155 0.00 -12.28 8.08
N THR A 156 -0.07 -11.94 9.37
CA THR A 156 1.03 -11.32 10.11
C THR A 156 1.32 -12.11 11.38
N VAL A 157 2.60 -12.41 11.60
CA VAL A 157 3.12 -12.94 12.87
C VAL A 157 3.90 -11.81 13.53
N ALA A 158 3.38 -11.33 14.66
CA ALA A 158 3.98 -10.24 15.39
C ALA A 158 5.20 -10.70 16.21
N ALA A 159 6.14 -9.79 16.44
CA ALA A 159 7.27 -9.97 17.35
C ALA A 159 8.12 -11.23 17.10
N VAL A 160 8.41 -11.55 15.84
CA VAL A 160 9.39 -12.57 15.46
C VAL A 160 10.78 -12.08 15.84
N VAL A 161 11.40 -12.74 16.82
CA VAL A 161 12.77 -12.43 17.26
C VAL A 161 13.78 -13.10 16.33
N ALA A 162 14.65 -12.30 15.73
CA ALA A 162 15.72 -12.74 14.84
C ALA A 162 17.08 -12.39 15.46
N PRO A 163 17.63 -13.23 16.35
CA PRO A 163 18.93 -12.98 16.98
C PRO A 163 20.08 -13.32 16.04
N ALA A 164 21.26 -12.75 16.26
CA ALA A 164 22.44 -13.01 15.42
C ALA A 164 22.71 -14.52 15.24
N LEU A 165 23.13 -14.89 14.03
CA LEU A 165 23.46 -16.26 13.59
C LEU A 165 22.28 -17.26 13.57
N ALA A 166 21.06 -16.84 13.91
CA ALA A 166 19.92 -17.73 13.93
C ALA A 166 19.29 -17.94 12.55
N THR A 167 18.75 -19.14 12.37
CA THR A 167 17.79 -19.44 11.30
C THR A 167 16.42 -19.63 11.90
N ILE A 168 15.49 -18.77 11.52
CA ILE A 168 14.12 -18.76 12.01
C ILE A 168 13.25 -19.35 10.92
N THR A 169 12.54 -20.44 11.23
CA THR A 169 11.57 -21.04 10.32
C THR A 169 10.17 -20.56 10.71
N GLN A 170 9.49 -19.88 9.80
CA GLN A 170 8.11 -19.43 9.97
C GLN A 170 7.33 -19.76 8.69
N ASP A 171 6.33 -20.63 8.80
CA ASP A 171 5.46 -20.94 7.65
C ASP A 171 4.19 -20.07 7.70
N PHE A 172 3.59 -19.84 6.53
CA PHE A 172 2.32 -19.14 6.38
C PHE A 172 1.29 -20.01 5.66
N LEU A 173 0.08 -20.02 6.21
CA LEU A 173 -1.13 -20.52 5.54
C LEU A 173 -2.01 -19.31 5.24
N LEU A 174 -2.07 -18.90 3.98
CA LEU A 174 -2.90 -17.77 3.56
C LEU A 174 -4.29 -18.25 3.16
N GLN A 175 -5.31 -17.50 3.58
CA GLN A 175 -6.69 -17.84 3.30
C GLN A 175 -7.10 -17.32 1.91
N PRO A 176 -7.48 -18.18 0.95
CA PRO A 176 -7.93 -17.69 -0.35
C PRO A 176 -9.25 -16.93 -0.21
N HIS A 177 -9.44 -15.96 -1.10
CA HIS A 177 -10.68 -15.22 -1.25
C HIS A 177 -11.61 -15.90 -2.25
N THR A 178 -12.91 -15.73 -2.03
CA THR A 178 -13.96 -15.90 -3.05
C THR A 178 -14.36 -14.50 -3.53
N ILE A 179 -14.27 -14.26 -4.84
CA ILE A 179 -14.63 -12.98 -5.45
C ILE A 179 -16.13 -12.98 -5.77
N HIS A 180 -16.86 -11.97 -5.28
CA HIS A 180 -18.30 -11.78 -5.52
C HIS A 180 -18.59 -10.67 -6.51
N LEU A 181 -17.71 -9.67 -6.58
CA LEU A 181 -17.76 -8.55 -7.52
C LEU A 181 -16.34 -8.19 -7.91
N VAL A 182 -16.12 -7.93 -9.20
CA VAL A 182 -14.86 -7.38 -9.71
C VAL A 182 -15.17 -6.36 -10.80
N ASP A 183 -14.56 -5.18 -10.70
CA ASP A 183 -14.60 -4.14 -11.72
C ASP A 183 -13.24 -3.44 -11.78
N SER A 184 -12.56 -3.59 -12.91
CA SER A 184 -11.24 -3.00 -13.17
C SER A 184 -11.31 -1.64 -13.86
N GLY A 185 -12.49 -1.00 -13.96
CA GLY A 185 -12.65 0.28 -14.65
C GLY A 185 -12.59 0.21 -16.19
N GLU A 186 -12.22 -0.92 -16.79
CA GLU A 186 -11.86 -1.00 -18.22
C GLU A 186 -13.00 -1.28 -19.21
N GLY A 187 -14.24 -1.42 -18.76
CA GLY A 187 -15.29 -1.84 -19.68
C GLY A 187 -16.66 -2.01 -19.08
N ALA A 188 -17.42 -2.97 -19.61
CA ALA A 188 -18.81 -3.21 -19.26
C ALA A 188 -18.95 -3.41 -17.75
N SER A 189 -19.44 -2.36 -17.09
CA SER A 189 -19.66 -2.32 -15.65
C SER A 189 -20.56 -3.48 -15.26
N PRO A 190 -20.22 -4.34 -14.29
CA PRO A 190 -20.96 -5.55 -13.90
C PRO A 190 -22.36 -5.30 -13.27
N GLY A 191 -23.08 -4.27 -13.72
CA GLY A 191 -24.39 -3.86 -13.19
C GLY A 191 -24.33 -2.67 -12.25
N TRP A 192 -23.23 -1.91 -12.26
CA TRP A 192 -23.16 -0.65 -11.51
C TRP A 192 -24.22 0.34 -11.98
N THR A 193 -24.82 1.02 -11.01
CA THR A 193 -25.66 2.19 -11.24
C THR A 193 -24.83 3.43 -10.92
N ALA A 194 -24.32 4.09 -11.96
CA ALA A 194 -23.59 5.35 -11.85
C ALA A 194 -24.58 6.52 -11.92
N GLN A 195 -24.75 7.25 -10.81
CA GLN A 195 -25.50 8.50 -10.82
C GLN A 195 -24.65 9.61 -11.42
N SER A 196 -25.22 10.39 -12.33
CA SER A 196 -24.52 11.55 -12.91
C SER A 196 -23.96 12.44 -11.79
N PRO A 197 -22.67 12.81 -11.86
CA PRO A 197 -21.78 12.75 -13.01
C PRO A 197 -20.84 11.53 -13.09
N TRP A 198 -20.96 10.53 -12.21
CA TRP A 198 -20.10 9.34 -12.22
C TRP A 198 -19.95 8.71 -13.61
N ALA A 199 -18.72 8.54 -14.06
CA ALA A 199 -18.40 7.92 -15.34
C ALA A 199 -17.00 7.29 -15.32
N LEU A 200 -16.71 6.48 -16.34
CA LEU A 200 -15.35 6.04 -16.64
C LEU A 200 -14.58 7.19 -17.30
N THR A 201 -13.32 7.37 -16.90
CA THR A 201 -12.41 8.39 -17.44
C THR A 201 -11.04 7.78 -17.75
N THR A 202 -10.26 8.45 -18.59
CA THR A 202 -8.84 8.16 -18.84
C THR A 202 -7.90 9.18 -18.18
N GLU A 203 -8.43 10.09 -17.36
CA GLU A 203 -7.67 11.17 -16.71
C GLU A 203 -6.68 10.63 -15.67
N ALA A 204 -7.10 9.59 -14.95
CA ALA A 204 -6.29 8.82 -14.03
C ALA A 204 -6.73 7.35 -14.09
N ALA A 205 -5.79 6.42 -13.88
CA ALA A 205 -6.08 5.00 -13.74
C ALA A 205 -5.04 4.35 -12.83
N ALA A 206 -5.48 3.39 -12.01
CA ALA A 206 -4.59 2.52 -11.28
C ALA A 206 -4.15 1.36 -12.17
N SER A 207 -5.07 0.81 -12.95
CA SER A 207 -4.75 -0.23 -13.93
C SER A 207 -5.85 -0.46 -14.99
N PRO A 208 -5.48 -0.60 -16.28
CA PRO A 208 -4.39 0.06 -17.00
C PRO A 208 -4.67 1.52 -17.41
N VAL A 209 -5.85 1.85 -17.95
CA VAL A 209 -6.10 3.13 -18.65
C VAL A 209 -7.39 3.84 -18.28
N HIS A 210 -8.34 3.18 -17.61
CA HIS A 210 -9.55 3.81 -17.12
C HIS A 210 -9.69 3.70 -15.60
N SER A 211 -10.44 4.62 -15.01
CA SER A 211 -11.01 4.48 -13.67
C SER A 211 -12.39 5.10 -13.61
N TRP A 212 -13.14 4.82 -12.54
CA TRP A 212 -14.36 5.54 -12.24
C TRP A 212 -14.03 6.87 -11.59
N THR A 213 -14.66 7.95 -12.05
CA THR A 213 -14.60 9.25 -11.38
C THR A 213 -15.99 9.84 -11.24
N GLU A 214 -16.19 10.60 -10.18
CA GLU A 214 -17.36 11.44 -10.04
C GLU A 214 -17.32 12.65 -10.97
N SER A 215 -16.12 13.13 -11.31
CA SER A 215 -15.90 14.45 -11.94
C SER A 215 -15.21 14.32 -13.31
N PRO A 216 -15.78 13.59 -14.28
CA PRO A 216 -15.13 13.37 -15.57
C PRO A 216 -15.01 14.69 -16.35
N GLY A 217 -13.82 15.01 -16.85
CA GLY A 217 -13.57 16.17 -17.69
C GLY A 217 -13.29 17.47 -16.93
N GLY A 218 -13.18 17.46 -15.60
CA GLY A 218 -12.92 18.67 -14.81
C GLY A 218 -13.08 18.50 -13.31
N LEU A 219 -13.34 19.61 -12.62
CA LEU A 219 -13.54 19.64 -11.17
C LEU A 219 -14.99 19.27 -10.81
N TYR A 220 -15.22 18.70 -9.61
CA TYR A 220 -16.58 18.44 -9.13
C TYR A 220 -17.40 19.73 -9.02
N GLY A 221 -18.73 19.60 -9.04
CA GLY A 221 -19.64 20.73 -8.80
C GLY A 221 -19.92 20.97 -7.32
N ASN A 222 -20.42 22.17 -7.01
CA ASN A 222 -20.97 22.47 -5.69
C ASN A 222 -22.31 21.74 -5.49
N ASN A 223 -22.62 21.36 -4.25
CA ASN A 223 -23.85 20.68 -3.84
C ASN A 223 -24.10 19.35 -4.58
N VAL A 224 -23.03 18.64 -4.90
CA VAL A 224 -23.10 17.30 -5.46
C VAL A 224 -23.54 16.33 -4.37
N ASP A 225 -24.42 15.41 -4.74
CA ASP A 225 -24.76 14.21 -3.98
C ASP A 225 -25.00 13.09 -4.99
N SER A 226 -23.93 12.37 -5.33
CA SER A 226 -23.93 11.38 -6.41
C SER A 226 -23.20 10.12 -5.98
N ALA A 227 -23.68 8.95 -6.41
CA ALA A 227 -23.09 7.67 -6.06
C ALA A 227 -22.92 6.71 -7.24
N LEU A 228 -21.83 5.97 -7.20
CA LEU A 228 -21.59 4.74 -7.95
C LEU A 228 -22.01 3.54 -7.08
N THR A 229 -23.11 2.89 -7.44
CA THR A 229 -23.75 1.86 -6.60
C THR A 229 -23.67 0.46 -7.23
N SER A 230 -23.18 -0.53 -6.48
CA SER A 230 -23.03 -1.91 -6.95
C SER A 230 -24.38 -2.56 -7.26
N PRO A 231 -24.46 -3.63 -8.06
CA PRO A 231 -25.64 -4.50 -8.09
C PRO A 231 -25.93 -5.11 -6.70
N VAL A 232 -27.11 -5.73 -6.54
CA VAL A 232 -27.40 -6.56 -5.36
C VAL A 232 -26.58 -7.84 -5.44
N LEU A 233 -25.90 -8.17 -4.34
CA LEU A 233 -25.07 -9.36 -4.20
C LEU A 233 -25.68 -10.28 -3.13
N ASP A 234 -25.75 -11.57 -3.44
CA ASP A 234 -26.13 -12.60 -2.47
C ASP A 234 -24.88 -13.13 -1.78
N LEU A 235 -24.68 -12.72 -0.53
CA LEU A 235 -23.56 -13.13 0.32
C LEU A 235 -24.01 -14.15 1.37
N ALA A 236 -25.15 -14.82 1.19
CA ALA A 236 -25.63 -15.83 2.12
C ALA A 236 -24.60 -16.93 2.36
N GLY A 237 -24.34 -17.25 3.64
CA GLY A 237 -23.40 -18.30 4.04
C GLY A 237 -21.92 -17.94 3.86
N THR A 238 -21.60 -16.72 3.42
CA THR A 238 -20.22 -16.20 3.36
C THR A 238 -19.82 -15.56 4.69
N THR A 239 -18.51 -15.53 4.97
CA THR A 239 -17.94 -14.87 6.15
C THR A 239 -16.64 -14.16 5.79
N GLY A 240 -16.25 -13.16 6.57
CA GLY A 240 -15.05 -12.39 6.32
C GLY A 240 -15.12 -11.62 5.01
N VAL A 241 -16.28 -10.99 4.76
CA VAL A 241 -16.47 -10.10 3.62
C VAL A 241 -15.60 -8.87 3.78
N ASP A 242 -14.91 -8.51 2.71
CA ASP A 242 -14.10 -7.31 2.64
C ASP A 242 -14.12 -6.71 1.22
N LEU A 243 -13.92 -5.39 1.16
CA LEU A 243 -13.89 -4.61 -0.07
C LEU A 243 -12.45 -4.15 -0.31
N PHE A 244 -11.89 -4.57 -1.43
CA PHE A 244 -10.65 -4.03 -1.96
C PHE A 244 -10.95 -3.01 -3.06
N PHE A 245 -10.24 -1.89 -3.07
CA PHE A 245 -10.25 -0.93 -4.17
C PHE A 245 -8.98 -0.08 -4.12
N ARG A 246 -8.69 0.61 -5.22
CA ARG A 246 -7.67 1.65 -5.28
C ARG A 246 -8.34 2.98 -5.51
N HIS A 247 -7.78 4.04 -4.93
CA HIS A 247 -8.26 5.39 -5.17
C HIS A 247 -7.18 6.45 -5.11
N VAL A 248 -7.47 7.58 -5.76
CA VAL A 248 -6.87 8.90 -5.56
C VAL A 248 -8.00 9.92 -5.47
N TYR A 249 -7.80 10.98 -4.69
CA TYR A 249 -8.79 12.03 -4.51
C TYR A 249 -8.13 13.38 -4.16
N ASP A 250 -8.77 14.47 -4.57
CA ASP A 250 -8.53 15.82 -4.07
C ASP A 250 -9.89 16.48 -3.79
N LEU A 251 -10.18 16.64 -2.49
CA LEU A 251 -11.46 17.10 -1.95
C LEU A 251 -11.23 18.30 -1.03
N GLU A 252 -12.24 19.16 -0.82
CA GLU A 252 -12.17 20.19 0.22
C GLU A 252 -12.18 19.55 1.61
N GLY A 253 -11.07 19.69 2.34
CA GLY A 253 -10.95 19.15 3.70
C GLY A 253 -11.89 19.85 4.66
N GLY A 254 -12.70 19.08 5.39
CA GLY A 254 -13.66 19.55 6.37
C GLY A 254 -15.07 19.82 5.82
N TYR A 255 -15.29 19.70 4.51
CA TYR A 255 -16.53 20.09 3.85
C TYR A 255 -17.02 19.05 2.84
N ASP A 256 -16.11 18.53 2.01
CA ASP A 256 -16.44 17.58 0.94
C ASP A 256 -15.92 16.18 1.25
N TYR A 257 -16.74 15.17 0.92
CA TYR A 257 -16.49 13.81 1.36
C TYR A 257 -16.70 12.76 0.27
N GLY A 258 -15.69 11.91 0.10
CA GLY A 258 -15.80 10.62 -0.56
C GLY A 258 -16.17 9.55 0.47
N LEU A 259 -17.35 8.96 0.34
CA LEU A 259 -17.94 8.02 1.30
C LEU A 259 -18.00 6.62 0.71
N VAL A 260 -17.63 5.62 1.51
CA VAL A 260 -17.94 4.21 1.23
C VAL A 260 -19.06 3.78 2.16
N GLU A 261 -20.17 3.36 1.57
CA GLU A 261 -21.36 2.94 2.30
C GLU A 261 -21.80 1.54 1.90
N ILE A 262 -22.45 0.85 2.83
CA ILE A 262 -22.96 -0.51 2.63
C ILE A 262 -24.45 -0.59 2.93
N SER A 263 -25.11 -1.57 2.34
CA SER A 263 -26.52 -1.89 2.60
C SER A 263 -26.68 -3.41 2.71
N THR A 264 -27.51 -3.86 3.65
CA THR A 264 -27.90 -5.27 3.80
C THR A 264 -29.34 -5.56 3.33
N ASN A 265 -30.04 -4.54 2.81
CA ASN A 265 -31.45 -4.61 2.38
C ASN A 265 -31.65 -4.02 0.97
N ALA A 266 -30.78 -4.41 0.04
CA ALA A 266 -30.83 -4.06 -1.38
C ALA A 266 -30.86 -2.55 -1.71
N GLY A 267 -30.39 -1.69 -0.80
CA GLY A 267 -30.31 -0.24 -0.94
C GLY A 267 -31.40 0.53 -0.21
N GLY A 268 -32.21 -0.13 0.63
CA GLY A 268 -33.24 0.52 1.43
C GLY A 268 -32.68 1.42 2.53
N THR A 269 -31.61 0.99 3.20
CA THR A 269 -30.87 1.79 4.19
C THR A 269 -29.37 1.63 3.97
N TRP A 270 -28.63 2.73 4.12
CA TRP A 270 -27.19 2.77 3.95
C TRP A 270 -26.50 3.08 5.26
N THR A 271 -25.37 2.40 5.50
CA THR A 271 -24.49 2.64 6.64
C THR A 271 -23.13 3.07 6.10
N GLU A 272 -22.65 4.21 6.55
CA GLU A 272 -21.30 4.68 6.25
C GLU A 272 -20.26 3.81 6.98
N VAL A 273 -19.24 3.38 6.24
CA VAL A 273 -18.15 2.56 6.77
C VAL A 273 -16.86 3.37 6.88
N VAL A 274 -16.56 4.19 5.88
CA VAL A 274 -15.40 5.08 5.87
C VAL A 274 -15.70 6.33 5.05
N ARG A 275 -15.04 7.43 5.42
CA ARG A 275 -15.05 8.71 4.72
C ARG A 275 -13.63 9.19 4.43
N TYR A 276 -13.46 9.90 3.33
CA TYR A 276 -12.23 10.53 2.88
C TYR A 276 -12.47 12.01 2.60
N GLU A 277 -11.48 12.84 2.90
CA GLU A 277 -11.49 14.29 2.70
C GLU A 277 -10.06 14.80 2.46
N GLY A 278 -9.92 16.02 1.95
CA GLY A 278 -8.61 16.62 1.67
C GLY A 278 -7.93 16.00 0.45
N LEU A 279 -6.60 16.04 0.43
CA LEU A 279 -5.78 15.56 -0.69
C LEU A 279 -5.17 14.20 -0.37
N SER A 280 -5.39 13.23 -1.24
CA SER A 280 -4.62 11.98 -1.28
C SER A 280 -3.26 12.22 -1.93
N SER A 281 -2.24 11.41 -1.61
CA SER A 281 -0.97 11.46 -2.35
C SER A 281 -1.19 11.22 -3.86
N ASP A 282 -0.29 11.72 -4.71
CA ASP A 282 -0.34 11.48 -6.18
C ASP A 282 -0.25 9.98 -6.57
N ALA A 283 0.07 9.10 -5.61
CA ALA A 283 0.08 7.65 -5.80
C ALA A 283 -1.26 7.01 -5.43
N TRP A 284 -1.78 6.18 -6.34
CA TRP A 284 -2.95 5.32 -6.10
C TRP A 284 -2.78 4.48 -4.84
N ARG A 285 -3.68 4.70 -3.88
CA ARG A 285 -3.66 4.01 -2.60
C ARG A 285 -4.56 2.78 -2.64
N PRO A 286 -4.04 1.57 -2.34
CA PRO A 286 -4.89 0.42 -2.09
C PRO A 286 -5.59 0.53 -0.73
N VAL A 287 -6.85 0.10 -0.69
CA VAL A 287 -7.66 0.01 0.51
C VAL A 287 -8.19 -1.42 0.61
N ASP A 288 -7.84 -2.12 1.69
CA ASP A 288 -8.47 -3.37 2.11
C ASP A 288 -9.40 -3.06 3.29
N LEU A 289 -10.71 -3.05 3.05
CA LEU A 289 -11.71 -2.63 4.03
C LEU A 289 -12.56 -3.82 4.50
N PRO A 290 -12.37 -4.32 5.74
CA PRO A 290 -13.24 -5.35 6.30
C PRO A 290 -14.69 -4.86 6.42
N LEU A 291 -15.64 -5.64 5.90
CA LEU A 291 -17.07 -5.34 5.91
C LEU A 291 -17.86 -6.44 6.65
N PRO A 292 -17.59 -6.70 7.94
CA PRO A 292 -18.24 -7.80 8.68
C PRO A 292 -19.77 -7.65 8.77
N ALA A 293 -20.31 -6.45 8.59
CA ALA A 293 -21.75 -6.20 8.53
C ALA A 293 -22.42 -6.78 7.27
N LEU A 294 -21.65 -7.15 6.24
CA LEU A 294 -22.13 -7.82 5.04
C LEU A 294 -22.03 -9.34 5.11
N ASP A 295 -21.39 -9.91 6.14
CA ASP A 295 -21.30 -11.37 6.32
C ASP A 295 -22.70 -11.99 6.33
N GLY A 296 -22.91 -12.99 5.47
CA GLY A 296 -24.19 -13.69 5.36
C GLY A 296 -25.36 -12.89 4.78
N ALA A 297 -25.16 -11.65 4.31
CA ALA A 297 -26.24 -10.79 3.84
C ALA A 297 -26.71 -11.17 2.41
N PRO A 298 -27.95 -11.64 2.21
CA PRO A 298 -28.42 -12.10 0.89
C PRO A 298 -28.78 -10.96 -0.07
N GLN A 299 -28.76 -9.72 0.41
CA GLN A 299 -29.15 -8.53 -0.33
C GLN A 299 -28.14 -7.40 -0.10
N ALA A 300 -26.86 -7.75 -0.16
CA ALA A 300 -25.75 -6.84 0.04
C ALA A 300 -25.63 -5.84 -1.12
N ARG A 301 -25.24 -4.61 -0.80
CA ARG A 301 -24.74 -3.62 -1.76
C ARG A 301 -23.62 -2.81 -1.13
N ILE A 302 -22.74 -2.30 -1.96
CA ILE A 302 -21.75 -1.27 -1.62
C ILE A 302 -21.93 -0.08 -2.57
N ARG A 303 -21.56 1.12 -2.13
CA ARG A 303 -21.50 2.30 -3.00
C ARG A 303 -20.36 3.23 -2.61
N PHE A 304 -19.83 3.91 -3.62
CA PHE A 304 -18.95 5.06 -3.49
C PHE A 304 -19.81 6.31 -3.73
N ARG A 305 -19.85 7.24 -2.78
CA ARG A 305 -20.70 8.45 -2.84
C ARG A 305 -19.86 9.68 -2.61
N LEU A 306 -19.99 10.69 -3.47
CA LEU A 306 -19.43 12.01 -3.24
C LEU A 306 -20.54 12.93 -2.71
N THR A 307 -20.23 13.69 -1.67
CA THR A 307 -21.07 14.80 -1.21
C THR A 307 -20.23 16.07 -1.11
N THR A 308 -20.72 17.17 -1.68
CA THR A 308 -20.02 18.46 -1.66
C THR A 308 -20.89 19.59 -1.12
N ASP A 309 -20.26 20.65 -0.64
CA ASP A 309 -20.94 21.84 -0.10
C ASP A 309 -21.14 22.95 -1.16
N GLU A 310 -21.42 24.20 -0.73
CA GLU A 310 -21.69 25.31 -1.65
C GLU A 310 -20.44 25.99 -2.24
N GLY A 311 -19.23 25.61 -1.81
CA GLY A 311 -17.95 26.24 -2.13
C GLY A 311 -16.89 25.27 -2.65
N VAL A 312 -15.72 25.85 -2.98
CA VAL A 312 -14.45 25.17 -3.33
C VAL A 312 -14.57 23.86 -4.12
N VAL A 313 -14.32 23.95 -5.42
CA VAL A 313 -14.27 22.78 -6.31
C VAL A 313 -12.84 22.28 -6.53
N LYS A 314 -12.66 20.95 -6.59
CA LYS A 314 -11.38 20.29 -6.84
C LYS A 314 -11.54 19.08 -7.77
N ASP A 315 -10.46 18.33 -8.00
CA ASP A 315 -10.42 17.23 -8.98
C ASP A 315 -11.43 16.11 -8.68
N GLY A 316 -11.76 15.89 -7.40
CA GLY A 316 -12.77 14.92 -7.00
C GLY A 316 -12.16 13.59 -6.61
N TRP A 317 -12.85 12.50 -6.98
CA TRP A 317 -12.52 11.17 -6.49
C TRP A 317 -12.50 10.16 -7.63
N HIS A 318 -11.34 9.52 -7.82
CA HIS A 318 -11.14 8.42 -8.75
C HIS A 318 -11.04 7.09 -7.98
N VAL A 319 -11.75 6.07 -8.46
CA VAL A 319 -11.81 4.72 -7.87
C VAL A 319 -11.58 3.69 -8.96
N ASP A 320 -10.73 2.71 -8.66
CA ASP A 320 -10.31 1.68 -9.60
C ASP A 320 -10.04 0.33 -8.90
N ASP A 321 -9.86 -0.74 -9.66
CA ASP A 321 -9.54 -2.09 -9.18
C ASP A 321 -10.47 -2.55 -8.03
N ILE A 322 -11.79 -2.43 -8.21
CA ILE A 322 -12.79 -2.71 -7.18
C ILE A 322 -13.06 -4.21 -7.10
N GLU A 323 -12.89 -4.80 -5.91
CA GLU A 323 -13.23 -6.19 -5.63
C GLU A 323 -14.02 -6.31 -4.33
N LEU A 324 -15.23 -6.89 -4.38
CA LEU A 324 -15.89 -7.38 -3.17
C LEU A 324 -15.62 -8.87 -3.05
N ARG A 325 -15.04 -9.27 -1.92
CA ARG A 325 -14.61 -10.64 -1.70
C ARG A 325 -15.01 -11.13 -0.31
N SER A 326 -14.99 -12.44 -0.14
CA SER A 326 -15.14 -13.08 1.17
C SER A 326 -14.04 -14.10 1.37
N LEU A 327 -13.87 -14.59 2.58
CA LEU A 327 -13.04 -15.76 2.80
C LEU A 327 -13.66 -16.98 2.11
N ALA A 328 -12.82 -17.78 1.45
CA ALA A 328 -13.27 -19.06 0.93
C ALA A 328 -13.73 -19.96 2.10
N PRO A 329 -14.79 -20.76 1.92
CA PRO A 329 -15.20 -21.72 2.93
C PRO A 329 -14.06 -22.69 3.21
N HIS A 330 -13.57 -22.71 4.45
CA HIS A 330 -12.64 -23.75 4.89
C HIS A 330 -13.42 -24.81 5.65
N PRO A 331 -13.27 -26.10 5.31
CA PRO A 331 -13.64 -27.13 6.25
C PRO A 331 -12.79 -26.91 7.50
N LEU A 332 -13.44 -26.64 8.64
CA LEU A 332 -12.80 -26.45 9.95
C LEU A 332 -11.95 -27.66 10.38
N PHE A 333 -12.10 -28.78 9.66
CA PHE A 333 -11.30 -29.97 9.79
C PHE A 333 -11.16 -30.66 8.42
N ALA A 334 -9.93 -30.90 7.96
CA ALA A 334 -9.63 -31.76 6.83
C ALA A 334 -8.42 -32.62 7.17
N ASP A 335 -8.62 -33.92 7.30
CA ASP A 335 -7.57 -34.93 7.32
C ASP A 335 -7.81 -35.88 6.14
N ALA A 336 -6.85 -35.94 5.22
CA ALA A 336 -6.94 -36.81 4.05
C ALA A 336 -6.42 -38.23 4.35
N PHE A 337 -5.89 -38.51 5.55
CA PHE A 337 -5.27 -39.77 5.98
C PHE A 337 -4.08 -40.25 5.12
N GLU A 338 -3.68 -39.52 4.08
CA GLU A 338 -2.59 -39.87 3.16
C GLU A 338 -1.20 -39.88 3.82
N SER A 339 -1.05 -39.28 5.00
CA SER A 339 0.19 -39.30 5.80
C SER A 339 0.23 -40.40 6.86
N GLY A 340 -0.86 -41.18 7.03
CA GLY A 340 -0.95 -42.30 7.96
C GLY A 340 -0.84 -41.95 9.45
N GLY A 341 -0.93 -40.66 9.82
CA GLY A 341 -0.76 -40.20 11.20
C GLY A 341 -2.06 -39.69 11.82
N THR A 342 -2.34 -40.06 13.08
CA THR A 342 -3.49 -39.56 13.85
C THR A 342 -3.11 -38.39 14.77
N THR A 343 -2.03 -37.67 14.50
CA THR A 343 -1.47 -36.65 15.42
C THR A 343 -2.40 -35.46 15.68
N HIS A 344 -3.39 -35.24 14.82
CA HIS A 344 -4.46 -34.24 14.99
C HIS A 344 -5.74 -34.80 15.63
N TRP A 345 -5.76 -36.09 15.98
CA TRP A 345 -6.88 -36.79 16.58
C TRP A 345 -6.53 -37.25 18.00
N SER A 346 -7.38 -36.94 18.97
CA SER A 346 -7.27 -37.52 20.31
C SER A 346 -8.17 -38.76 20.41
N ALA A 347 -7.67 -39.84 21.00
CA ALA A 347 -8.47 -41.04 21.32
C ALA A 347 -9.33 -40.87 22.59
N LEU A 348 -9.35 -39.66 23.17
CA LEU A 348 -10.19 -39.36 24.33
C LEU A 348 -11.61 -39.10 23.83
N ALA A 349 -12.53 -39.99 24.20
CA ALA A 349 -13.96 -39.70 24.09
C ALA A 349 -14.32 -38.54 25.04
N PRO A 350 -15.19 -37.61 24.62
CA PRO A 350 -15.58 -36.45 25.42
C PRO A 350 -16.28 -36.79 26.73
#